data_AF-A0A927M0X4-F1
#
_entry.id   AF-A0A927M0X4-F1
#
_cell.length_a   1.000
_cell.length_b   1.000
_cell.length_c   1.000
_cell.angle_alpha   90.00
_cell.angle_beta   90.00
_cell.angle_gamma   90.00
#
_symmetry.space_group_name_H-M   'P 1'
#
loop_
_entity.id
_entity.type
_entity.pdbx_description
1 polymer ?
#
loop_
_entity_poly.entity_id
_entity_poly.type
_entity_poly.pdbx_seq_one_letter_code
_entity_poly.pdbx_strand_id
1 'polypeptide(L)'
;MSMRQIFGSLACGAVLLTGVAACSEKPADKPQTSNSGDSKSDKTNGGTNTGTAPADLLKLGVEQGQAGNFDAAKATFEKLLAVEANNKFAWFNLGFIAQSRNQADEAISNYDKALAADANYKPALYNKAIALESKAPTTSMDIYRKVVSIDNKSSTAYLRLGMLLSQSGDNAAARDAFKAAIRLDKGLTSAVPAKYRGVPTTRSSGPAGR
;
A
#
# COMPACT_ATOMS: atom_id res chain seq x y z
N MET A 1 24.33 -42.62 -9.11
CA MET A 1 24.86 -41.31 -8.66
C MET A 1 23.72 -40.53 -8.03
N SER A 2 23.73 -40.46 -6.70
CA SER A 2 22.76 -39.72 -5.89
C SER A 2 23.20 -38.25 -5.84
N MET A 3 22.32 -37.31 -6.17
CA MET A 3 22.59 -35.89 -5.94
C MET A 3 21.44 -35.26 -5.16
N ARG A 4 21.75 -35.03 -3.89
CA ARG A 4 20.99 -34.30 -2.89
C ARG A 4 20.83 -32.83 -3.28
N GLN A 5 19.61 -32.32 -3.09
CA GLN A 5 19.25 -31.09 -2.38
C GLN A 5 20.17 -29.86 -2.54
N ILE A 6 19.66 -28.81 -3.19
CA ILE A 6 20.01 -27.41 -2.88
C ILE A 6 18.69 -26.66 -2.67
N PHE A 7 18.36 -26.45 -1.39
CA PHE A 7 17.40 -25.45 -0.96
C PHE A 7 17.97 -24.06 -1.24
N GLY A 8 17.23 -23.25 -2.00
CA GLY A 8 17.47 -21.83 -2.18
C GLY A 8 16.16 -21.08 -1.94
N SER A 9 15.78 -20.92 -0.68
CA SER A 9 14.64 -20.12 -0.25
C SER A 9 14.84 -18.66 -0.67
N LEU A 10 14.25 -18.24 -1.79
CA LEU A 10 13.98 -16.83 -2.06
C LEU A 10 12.72 -16.41 -1.30
N ALA A 11 12.87 -16.19 0.00
CA ALA A 11 11.96 -15.34 0.76
C ALA A 11 12.41 -13.89 0.58
N CYS A 12 11.96 -13.24 -0.49
CA CYS A 12 12.19 -11.82 -0.71
C CYS A 12 10.88 -11.20 -1.22
N GLY A 13 10.11 -10.64 -0.30
CA GLY A 13 8.81 -10.04 -0.59
C GLY A 13 8.02 -9.72 0.66
N ALA A 14 8.68 -9.21 1.70
CA ALA A 14 7.98 -8.50 2.76
C ALA A 14 7.40 -7.22 2.13
N VAL A 15 6.16 -7.33 1.64
CA VAL A 15 5.32 -6.16 1.36
C VAL A 15 5.14 -5.47 2.70
N LEU A 16 5.85 -4.36 2.88
CA LEU A 16 5.71 -3.51 4.06
C LEU A 16 4.28 -2.96 4.07
N LEU A 17 3.42 -3.68 4.81
CA LEU A 17 2.21 -3.18 5.43
C LEU A 17 2.57 -1.98 6.31
N THR A 18 2.61 -0.80 5.71
CA THR A 18 2.64 0.46 6.46
C THR A 18 1.58 1.38 5.87
N GLY A 19 0.33 0.98 6.08
CA GLY A 19 -0.84 1.86 6.00
C GLY A 19 -1.09 2.61 7.31
N VAL A 20 -0.07 2.75 8.18
CA VAL A 20 -0.17 3.53 9.41
C VAL A 20 0.65 4.79 9.21
N ALA A 21 -0.06 5.90 8.98
CA ALA A 21 0.53 7.23 9.08
C ALA A 21 0.90 7.48 10.55
N ALA A 22 2.16 7.26 10.91
CA ALA A 22 2.72 7.75 12.16
C ALA A 22 2.96 9.26 12.00
N CYS A 23 1.95 10.08 12.34
CA CYS A 23 2.19 11.49 12.63
C CYS A 23 2.87 11.60 13.99
N SER A 24 3.99 12.29 13.99
CA SER A 24 4.90 12.46 15.11
C SER A 24 4.43 13.59 16.00
N GLU A 25 4.24 13.34 17.30
CA GLU A 25 4.34 14.38 18.33
C GLU A 25 5.07 13.80 19.55
N LYS A 26 6.19 14.41 19.91
CA LYS A 26 6.79 14.40 21.26
C LYS A 26 6.16 15.58 22.02
N PRO A 27 5.92 15.50 23.34
CA PRO A 27 7.03 15.79 24.27
C PRO A 27 7.03 15.12 25.66
N ALA A 28 8.25 15.15 26.23
CA ALA A 28 8.64 15.36 27.64
C ALA A 28 8.32 14.36 28.78
N ASP A 29 9.44 13.93 29.37
CA ASP A 29 9.78 13.66 30.77
C ASP A 29 9.22 12.50 31.62
N LYS A 30 10.18 11.90 32.32
CA LYS A 30 10.16 10.74 33.25
C LYS A 30 9.69 11.19 34.66
N PRO A 31 9.24 10.29 35.57
CA PRO A 31 10.14 9.32 36.19
C PRO A 31 9.57 7.92 36.48
N GLN A 32 10.50 6.99 36.74
CA GLN A 32 10.24 5.62 37.17
C GLN A 32 9.59 5.56 38.55
N THR A 33 8.70 4.59 38.75
CA THR A 33 8.64 3.81 40.00
C THR A 33 8.30 2.36 39.70
N SER A 34 9.13 1.48 40.27
CA SER A 34 8.93 0.05 40.48
C SER A 34 7.64 -0.26 41.26
N ASN A 35 6.94 -1.35 40.94
CA ASN A 35 6.86 -2.51 41.84
C ASN A 35 6.14 -3.72 41.22
N SER A 36 6.65 -4.88 41.59
CA SER A 36 6.06 -6.21 41.53
C SER A 36 4.84 -6.36 42.46
N GLY A 37 3.91 -7.27 42.14
CA GLY A 37 2.97 -7.80 43.13
C GLY A 37 1.69 -8.37 42.54
N ASP A 38 1.47 -9.65 42.83
CA ASP A 38 0.31 -10.49 42.56
C ASP A 38 -1.07 -9.87 42.88
N SER A 39 -2.12 -10.30 42.18
CA SER A 39 -3.22 -11.09 42.79
C SER A 39 -4.45 -11.24 41.89
N LYS A 40 -5.06 -12.41 42.03
CA LYS A 40 -6.36 -12.86 41.52
C LYS A 40 -7.49 -11.82 41.66
N SER A 41 -8.38 -11.81 40.68
CA SER A 41 -9.83 -11.58 40.83
C SER A 41 -10.48 -11.83 39.47
N ASP A 42 -11.72 -12.24 39.29
CA ASP A 42 -12.73 -12.99 40.04
C ASP A 42 -13.84 -13.17 38.99
N LYS A 43 -14.59 -14.27 39.01
CA LYS A 43 -15.74 -14.41 38.12
C LYS A 43 -16.84 -13.48 38.61
N THR A 44 -17.22 -12.47 37.84
CA THR A 44 -18.58 -11.91 37.93
C THR A 44 -19.22 -11.72 36.56
N ASN A 45 -20.38 -12.33 36.49
CA ASN A 45 -21.47 -12.21 35.54
C ASN A 45 -21.86 -10.75 35.26
N GLY A 46 -22.23 -10.43 34.02
CA GLY A 46 -22.83 -9.15 33.68
C GLY A 46 -22.88 -8.94 32.17
N GLY A 47 -24.02 -9.28 31.57
CA GLY A 47 -24.29 -8.96 30.17
C GLY A 47 -24.14 -7.46 29.93
N THR A 48 -23.11 -7.10 29.18
CA THR A 48 -23.03 -5.82 28.51
C THR A 48 -23.07 -6.08 27.02
N ASN A 49 -24.15 -5.64 26.36
CA ASN A 49 -24.07 -5.11 25.01
C ASN A 49 -23.05 -3.95 25.04
N THR A 50 -21.76 -4.26 25.06
CA THR A 50 -20.72 -3.27 24.82
C THR A 50 -20.61 -3.12 23.33
N GLY A 51 -21.30 -2.08 22.82
CA GLY A 51 -20.97 -1.50 21.52
C GLY A 51 -19.46 -1.28 21.48
N THR A 52 -18.76 -2.17 20.79
CA THR A 52 -17.33 -2.08 20.58
C THR A 52 -17.11 -0.75 19.86
N ALA A 53 -16.24 0.11 20.37
CA ALA A 53 -16.07 1.43 19.77
C ALA A 53 -15.66 1.26 18.29
N PRO A 54 -16.09 2.14 17.37
CA PRO A 54 -15.71 2.03 15.97
C PRO A 54 -14.19 1.92 15.74
N ALA A 55 -13.41 2.61 16.57
CA ALA A 55 -11.95 2.52 16.58
C ALA A 55 -11.43 1.12 16.94
N ASP A 56 -12.06 0.44 17.91
CA ASP A 56 -11.69 -0.92 18.32
C ASP A 56 -12.02 -1.95 17.23
N LEU A 57 -13.17 -1.78 16.55
CA LEU A 57 -13.54 -2.61 15.40
C LEU A 57 -12.54 -2.43 14.26
N LEU A 58 -12.13 -1.19 13.97
CA LEU A 58 -11.13 -0.92 12.94
C LEU A 58 -9.80 -1.62 13.29
N LYS A 59 -9.32 -1.46 14.53
CA LYS A 59 -8.09 -2.09 15.00
C LYS A 59 -8.16 -3.61 14.90
N LEU A 60 -9.23 -4.22 15.40
CA LEU A 60 -9.42 -5.67 15.36
C LEU A 60 -9.45 -6.21 13.93
N GLY A 61 -10.17 -5.55 13.03
CA GLY A 61 -10.24 -5.97 11.62
C GLY A 61 -8.88 -5.91 10.93
N VAL A 62 -8.08 -4.89 11.23
CA VAL A 62 -6.70 -4.76 10.72
C VAL A 62 -5.80 -5.87 11.25
N GLU A 63 -5.85 -6.17 12.55
CA GLU A 63 -5.07 -7.26 13.16
C GLU A 63 -5.43 -8.63 12.57
N GLN A 64 -6.73 -8.89 12.36
CA GLN A 64 -7.20 -10.11 11.70
C GLN A 64 -6.69 -10.21 10.26
N GLY A 65 -6.72 -9.10 9.51
CA GLY A 65 -6.20 -9.04 8.15
C GLY A 65 -4.69 -9.31 8.09
N GLN A 66 -3.93 -8.74 9.03
CA GLN A 66 -2.48 -8.99 9.16
C GLN A 66 -2.16 -10.45 9.52
N ALA A 67 -3.01 -11.09 10.31
CA ALA A 67 -2.92 -12.51 10.63
C ALA A 67 -3.37 -13.42 9.46
N GLY A 68 -3.82 -12.86 8.33
CA GLY A 68 -4.33 -13.62 7.18
C GLY A 68 -5.76 -14.14 7.34
N ASN A 69 -6.44 -13.80 8.44
CA ASN A 69 -7.81 -14.21 8.74
C ASN A 69 -8.82 -13.32 8.01
N PHE A 70 -8.80 -13.37 6.67
CA PHE A 70 -9.56 -12.43 5.83
C PHE A 70 -11.08 -12.51 5.99
N ASP A 71 -11.66 -13.68 6.29
CA ASP A 71 -13.10 -13.78 6.54
C ASP A 71 -13.50 -13.10 7.84
N ALA A 72 -12.69 -13.27 8.90
CA ALA A 72 -12.92 -12.58 10.17
C ALA A 72 -12.76 -11.06 10.00
N ALA A 73 -11.69 -10.63 9.32
CA ALA A 73 -11.45 -9.23 9.03
C ALA A 73 -12.62 -8.59 8.26
N LYS A 74 -13.10 -9.27 7.20
CA LYS A 74 -14.27 -8.83 6.43
C LYS A 74 -15.49 -8.64 7.33
N ALA A 75 -15.84 -9.64 8.14
CA ALA A 75 -16.99 -9.56 9.04
C ALA A 75 -16.83 -8.41 10.06
N THR A 76 -15.63 -8.15 10.57
CA THR A 76 -15.35 -7.05 11.49
C THR A 76 -15.50 -5.68 10.79
N PHE A 77 -15.02 -5.53 9.56
CA PHE A 77 -15.21 -4.29 8.79
C PHE A 77 -16.68 -4.07 8.41
N GLU A 78 -17.44 -5.11 8.10
CA GLU A 78 -18.89 -5.00 7.86
C GLU A 78 -19.64 -4.55 9.12
N LYS A 79 -19.26 -5.05 10.31
CA LYS A 79 -19.77 -4.54 11.59
C LYS A 79 -19.41 -3.07 11.82
N LEU A 80 -18.18 -2.68 11.51
CA LEU A 80 -17.77 -1.27 11.60
C LEU A 80 -18.62 -0.39 10.67
N LEU A 81 -18.86 -0.83 9.44
CA LEU A 81 -19.69 -0.11 8.48
C LEU A 81 -21.17 -0.04 8.87
N ALA A 82 -21.67 -0.98 9.67
CA ALA A 82 -23.02 -0.89 10.24
C ALA A 82 -23.14 0.25 11.28
N VAL A 83 -22.03 0.66 11.90
CA VAL A 83 -21.98 1.79 12.84
C VAL A 83 -21.57 3.09 12.14
N GLU A 84 -20.60 3.00 11.22
CA GLU A 84 -20.03 4.12 10.46
C GLU A 84 -20.03 3.81 8.95
N ALA A 85 -21.17 4.03 8.29
CA ALA A 85 -21.36 3.68 6.88
C ALA A 85 -20.34 4.31 5.91
N ASN A 86 -19.75 5.45 6.27
CA ASN A 86 -18.78 6.19 5.46
C ASN A 86 -17.33 6.03 5.98
N ASN A 87 -17.02 4.99 6.76
CA ASN A 87 -15.66 4.77 7.23
C ASN A 87 -14.72 4.37 6.07
N LYS A 88 -13.89 5.31 5.63
CA LYS A 88 -12.94 5.10 4.51
C LYS A 88 -11.95 3.97 4.75
N PHE A 89 -11.54 3.74 6.00
CA PHE A 89 -10.56 2.71 6.34
C PHE A 89 -11.18 1.32 6.22
N ALA A 90 -12.42 1.14 6.67
CA ALA A 90 -13.16 -0.11 6.51
C ALA A 90 -13.36 -0.45 5.03
N TRP A 91 -13.85 0.50 4.23
CA TRP A 91 -14.02 0.31 2.79
C TRP A 91 -12.70 -0.01 2.07
N PHE A 92 -11.62 0.68 2.42
CA PHE A 92 -10.30 0.38 1.87
C PHE A 92 -9.83 -1.04 2.19
N ASN A 93 -9.95 -1.48 3.44
CA ASN A 93 -9.51 -2.83 3.82
C ASN A 93 -10.37 -3.92 3.18
N LEU A 94 -11.68 -3.69 3.01
CA LEU A 94 -12.53 -4.59 2.22
C LEU A 94 -12.10 -4.67 0.76
N GLY A 95 -11.70 -3.53 0.17
CA GLY A 95 -11.13 -3.50 -1.18
C GLY A 95 -9.83 -4.28 -1.29
N PHE A 96 -8.95 -4.15 -0.29
CA PHE A 96 -7.69 -4.91 -0.21
C PHE A 96 -7.96 -6.41 -0.11
N ILE A 97 -8.87 -6.84 0.78
CA ILE A 97 -9.26 -8.24 0.92
C ILE A 97 -9.81 -8.82 -0.39
N ALA A 98 -10.70 -8.09 -1.08
CA ALA A 98 -11.23 -8.50 -2.37
C ALA A 98 -10.12 -8.64 -3.43
N GLN A 99 -9.16 -7.71 -3.45
CA GLN A 99 -8.00 -7.78 -4.35
C GLN A 99 -7.12 -9.00 -4.05
N SER A 100 -6.85 -9.31 -2.78
CA SER A 100 -6.13 -10.53 -2.38
C SER A 100 -6.83 -11.83 -2.80
N ARG A 101 -8.14 -11.77 -3.06
CA ARG A 101 -8.97 -12.88 -3.56
C ARG A 101 -9.15 -12.87 -5.08
N ASN A 102 -8.42 -12.01 -5.80
CA ASN A 102 -8.55 -11.80 -7.25
C ASN A 102 -9.94 -11.30 -7.69
N GLN A 103 -10.70 -10.67 -6.79
CA GLN A 103 -12.01 -10.10 -7.06
C GLN A 103 -11.88 -8.62 -7.44
N ALA A 104 -11.31 -8.34 -8.62
CA ALA A 104 -10.94 -6.99 -9.03
C ALA A 104 -12.11 -5.99 -9.04
N ASP A 105 -13.29 -6.40 -9.51
CA ASP A 105 -14.46 -5.51 -9.60
C ASP A 105 -15.03 -5.16 -8.22
N GLU A 106 -15.04 -6.11 -7.29
CA GLU A 106 -15.42 -5.87 -5.89
C GLU A 106 -14.39 -4.96 -5.20
N ALA A 107 -13.09 -5.16 -5.48
CA ALA A 107 -12.03 -4.29 -4.97
C ALA A 107 -12.19 -2.85 -5.43
N ILE A 108 -12.43 -2.63 -6.74
CA ILE A 108 -12.66 -1.30 -7.31
C ILE A 108 -13.87 -0.63 -6.66
N SER A 109 -14.98 -1.36 -6.53
CA SER A 109 -16.21 -0.85 -5.89
C SER A 109 -15.97 -0.42 -4.43
N ASN A 110 -15.23 -1.22 -3.65
CA ASN A 110 -14.89 -0.88 -2.28
C ASN A 110 -13.91 0.30 -2.19
N TYR A 111 -12.93 0.40 -3.09
CA TYR A 111 -12.06 1.57 -3.16
C TYR A 111 -12.84 2.84 -3.55
N ASP A 112 -13.84 2.73 -4.43
CA ASP A 112 -14.71 3.85 -4.78
C ASP A 112 -15.50 4.37 -3.58
N LYS A 113 -16.01 3.48 -2.73
CA LYS A 113 -16.67 3.87 -1.48
C LYS A 113 -15.71 4.54 -0.50
N ALA A 114 -14.46 4.05 -0.40
CA ALA A 114 -13.44 4.73 0.40
C ALA A 114 -13.13 6.13 -0.13
N LEU A 115 -13.08 6.30 -1.46
CA LEU A 115 -12.84 7.58 -2.12
C LEU A 115 -14.05 8.53 -2.09
N ALA A 116 -15.26 8.00 -1.97
CA ALA A 116 -16.46 8.81 -1.73
C ALA A 116 -16.42 9.45 -0.33
N ALA A 117 -15.86 8.75 0.66
CA ALA A 117 -15.64 9.28 2.01
C ALA A 117 -14.43 10.23 2.10
N ASP A 118 -13.37 9.97 1.34
CA ASP A 118 -12.21 10.87 1.20
C ASP A 118 -11.59 10.74 -0.19
N ALA A 119 -11.86 11.74 -1.04
CA ALA A 119 -11.43 11.76 -2.43
C ALA A 119 -9.91 11.77 -2.63
N ASN A 120 -9.13 12.10 -1.59
CA ASN A 120 -7.68 12.18 -1.63
C ASN A 120 -7.01 11.08 -0.78
N TYR A 121 -7.78 10.06 -0.38
CA TYR A 121 -7.23 8.93 0.36
C TYR A 121 -6.27 8.10 -0.52
N LYS A 122 -4.98 8.46 -0.43
CA LYS A 122 -3.91 7.93 -1.29
C LYS A 122 -3.86 6.39 -1.37
N PRO A 123 -4.00 5.63 -0.25
CA PRO A 123 -3.99 4.18 -0.33
C PRO A 123 -5.09 3.60 -1.23
N ALA A 124 -6.30 4.16 -1.19
CA ALA A 124 -7.40 3.72 -2.05
C ALA A 124 -7.17 4.14 -3.52
N LEU A 125 -6.69 5.37 -3.78
CA LEU A 125 -6.34 5.80 -5.14
C LEU A 125 -5.30 4.85 -5.76
N TYR A 126 -4.21 4.59 -5.05
CA TYR A 126 -3.11 3.77 -5.56
C TYR A 126 -3.55 2.32 -5.82
N ASN A 127 -4.27 1.68 -4.89
CA ASN A 127 -4.70 0.30 -5.09
C ASN A 127 -5.84 0.16 -6.12
N LYS A 128 -6.72 1.17 -6.23
CA LYS A 128 -7.70 1.23 -7.33
C LYS A 128 -7.00 1.33 -8.68
N ALA A 129 -5.96 2.17 -8.80
CA ALA A 129 -5.18 2.28 -10.03
C ALA A 129 -4.57 0.92 -10.43
N ILE A 130 -3.99 0.19 -9.48
CA ILE A 130 -3.46 -1.18 -9.70
C ILE A 130 -4.57 -2.11 -10.21
N ALA A 131 -5.74 -2.12 -9.56
CA ALA A 131 -6.85 -2.98 -9.96
C ALA A 131 -7.40 -2.66 -11.37
N LEU A 132 -7.17 -1.43 -11.85
CA LEU A 132 -7.61 -0.97 -13.17
C LEU A 132 -6.57 -1.15 -14.28
N GLU A 133 -5.31 -1.50 -13.99
CA GLU A 133 -4.22 -1.49 -14.98
C GLU A 133 -4.54 -2.33 -16.23
N SER A 134 -5.14 -3.51 -16.06
CA SER A 134 -5.50 -4.40 -17.17
C SER A 134 -6.87 -4.09 -17.78
N LYS A 135 -7.82 -3.58 -16.98
CA LYS A 135 -9.23 -3.39 -17.39
C LYS A 135 -9.48 -2.01 -18.01
N ALA A 136 -8.84 -0.97 -17.48
CA ALA A 136 -9.03 0.42 -17.89
C ALA A 136 -7.71 1.21 -17.72
N PRO A 137 -6.70 0.94 -18.58
CA PRO A 137 -5.36 1.52 -18.43
C PRO A 137 -5.37 3.05 -18.45
N THR A 138 -6.20 3.68 -19.29
CA THR A 138 -6.34 5.14 -19.34
C THR A 138 -6.80 5.71 -18.00
N THR A 139 -7.85 5.14 -17.40
CA THR A 139 -8.36 5.55 -16.09
C THR A 139 -7.32 5.30 -14.99
N SER A 140 -6.59 4.19 -15.06
CA SER A 140 -5.49 3.89 -14.13
C SER A 140 -4.39 4.97 -14.19
N MET A 141 -3.99 5.39 -15.40
CA MET A 141 -3.02 6.47 -15.60
C MET A 141 -3.48 7.79 -14.98
N ASP A 142 -4.75 8.16 -15.15
CA ASP A 142 -5.30 9.39 -14.56
C ASP A 142 -5.29 9.34 -13.03
N ILE A 143 -5.59 8.18 -12.44
CA ILE A 143 -5.50 8.00 -10.99
C ILE A 143 -4.04 8.09 -10.53
N TYR A 144 -3.08 7.49 -11.24
CA TYR A 144 -1.66 7.63 -10.88
C TYR A 144 -1.17 9.08 -11.00
N ARG A 145 -1.60 9.82 -12.01
CA ARG A 145 -1.33 11.27 -12.13
C ARG A 145 -1.87 12.02 -10.92
N LYS A 146 -3.07 11.67 -10.44
CA LYS A 146 -3.63 12.23 -9.20
C LYS A 146 -2.81 11.83 -7.97
N VAL A 147 -2.35 10.58 -7.86
CA VAL A 147 -1.50 10.15 -6.73
C VAL A 147 -0.21 10.97 -6.68
N VAL A 148 0.49 11.15 -7.81
CA VAL A 148 1.76 11.91 -7.84
C VAL A 148 1.58 13.42 -7.71
N SER A 149 0.39 13.95 -7.99
CA SER A 149 0.08 15.36 -7.72
C SER A 149 -0.17 15.63 -6.24
N ILE A 150 -0.78 14.67 -5.52
CA ILE A 150 -0.95 14.73 -4.06
C ILE A 150 0.36 14.42 -3.34
N ASP A 151 1.13 13.45 -3.85
CA ASP A 151 2.39 12.99 -3.26
C ASP A 151 3.47 12.80 -4.33
N ASN A 152 4.23 13.88 -4.54
CA ASN A 152 5.32 13.91 -5.51
C ASN A 152 6.54 13.05 -5.11
N LYS A 153 6.50 12.34 -3.98
CA LYS A 153 7.56 11.44 -3.52
C LYS A 153 7.26 9.96 -3.73
N SER A 154 6.10 9.62 -4.32
CA SER A 154 5.75 8.23 -4.62
C SER A 154 6.51 7.67 -5.83
N SER A 155 7.69 7.09 -5.58
CA SER A 155 8.53 6.48 -6.61
C SER A 155 7.83 5.33 -7.36
N THR A 156 7.04 4.53 -6.63
CA THR A 156 6.27 3.40 -7.19
C THR A 156 5.11 3.84 -8.07
N ALA A 157 4.41 4.93 -7.73
CA ALA A 157 3.37 5.49 -8.60
C ALA A 157 3.96 6.03 -9.91
N TYR A 158 5.12 6.71 -9.86
CA TYR A 158 5.84 7.12 -11.06
C TYR A 158 6.28 5.94 -11.92
N LEU A 159 6.77 4.86 -11.31
CA LEU A 159 7.17 3.65 -12.03
C LEU A 159 5.98 3.04 -12.79
N ARG A 160 4.85 2.81 -12.11
CA ARG A 160 3.65 2.22 -12.72
C ARG A 160 3.04 3.11 -13.79
N LEU A 161 2.99 4.44 -13.55
CA LEU A 161 2.59 5.42 -14.56
C LEU A 161 3.49 5.35 -15.81
N GLY A 162 4.82 5.29 -15.62
CA GLY A 162 5.77 5.15 -16.72
C GLY A 162 5.58 3.86 -17.53
N MET A 163 5.25 2.74 -16.86
CA MET A 163 4.94 1.47 -17.53
C MET A 163 3.70 1.59 -18.43
N LEU A 164 2.61 2.15 -17.91
CA LEU A 164 1.37 2.35 -18.67
C LEU A 164 1.58 3.35 -19.83
N LEU A 165 2.28 4.47 -19.59
CA LEU A 165 2.63 5.44 -20.64
C LEU A 165 3.44 4.78 -21.75
N SER A 166 4.44 3.97 -21.40
CA SER A 166 5.24 3.25 -22.39
C SER A 166 4.41 2.23 -23.19
N GLN A 167 3.41 1.60 -22.59
CA GLN A 167 2.50 0.68 -23.28
C GLN A 167 1.55 1.43 -24.22
N SER A 168 1.11 2.63 -23.83
CA SER A 168 0.27 3.50 -24.66
C SER A 168 1.01 4.19 -25.82
N GLY A 169 2.34 4.08 -25.87
CA GLY A 169 3.17 4.68 -26.92
C GLY A 169 3.67 6.11 -26.61
N ASP A 170 3.25 6.71 -25.50
CA ASP A 170 3.76 8.00 -25.02
C ASP A 170 5.15 7.83 -24.37
N ASN A 171 6.15 7.60 -25.23
CA ASN A 171 7.53 7.36 -24.82
C ASN A 171 8.16 8.60 -24.15
N ALA A 172 7.69 9.81 -24.46
CA ALA A 172 8.20 11.04 -23.88
C ALA A 172 7.78 11.17 -22.41
N ALA A 173 6.47 11.09 -22.13
CA ALA A 173 5.98 11.14 -20.76
C ALA A 173 6.44 9.91 -19.95
N ALA A 174 6.54 8.73 -20.58
CA ALA A 174 7.10 7.55 -19.91
C ALA A 174 8.53 7.80 -19.41
N ARG A 175 9.38 8.44 -20.24
CA ARG A 175 10.76 8.77 -19.86
C ARG A 175 10.80 9.70 -18.65
N ASP A 176 9.94 10.71 -18.62
CA ASP A 176 9.88 11.65 -17.49
C ASP A 176 9.41 10.97 -16.20
N ALA A 177 8.39 10.11 -16.29
CA ALA A 177 7.90 9.31 -15.17
C ALA A 177 8.99 8.37 -14.63
N PHE A 178 9.69 7.63 -15.50
CA PHE A 178 10.78 6.74 -15.07
C PHE A 178 11.97 7.51 -14.47
N LYS A 179 12.31 8.67 -15.04
CA LYS A 179 13.35 9.55 -14.47
C LYS A 179 12.96 10.04 -13.08
N ALA A 180 11.69 10.37 -12.85
CA ALA A 180 11.19 10.72 -11.52
C ALA A 180 11.27 9.54 -10.54
N ALA A 181 10.86 8.34 -10.97
CA ALA A 181 10.95 7.12 -10.15
C ALA A 181 12.38 6.83 -9.69
N ILE A 182 13.36 6.82 -10.61
CA ILE A 182 14.78 6.56 -10.31
C ILE A 182 15.39 7.65 -9.43
N ARG A 183 14.98 8.92 -9.63
CA ARG A 183 15.46 10.04 -8.81
C ARG A 183 15.02 9.91 -7.35
N LEU A 184 13.79 9.45 -7.12
CA LEU A 184 13.23 9.26 -5.79
C LEU A 184 13.74 7.99 -5.12
N ASP A 185 13.90 6.91 -5.89
CA ASP A 185 14.46 5.64 -5.44
C ASP A 185 15.36 5.03 -6.52
N LYS A 186 16.67 5.10 -6.29
CA LYS A 186 17.68 4.57 -7.21
C LYS A 186 17.57 3.04 -7.36
N GLY A 187 17.02 2.34 -6.36
CA GLY A 187 16.81 0.89 -6.39
C GLY A 187 15.85 0.45 -7.50
N LEU A 188 14.98 1.35 -7.98
CA LEU A 188 14.05 1.07 -9.08
C LEU A 188 14.71 1.02 -10.47
N THR A 189 16.00 1.33 -10.60
CA THR A 189 16.71 1.35 -11.88
C THR A 189 16.57 0.02 -12.65
N SER A 190 16.64 -1.11 -11.95
CA SER A 190 16.48 -2.45 -12.55
C SER A 190 15.05 -2.71 -13.01
N ALA A 191 14.05 -2.17 -12.32
CA ALA A 191 12.63 -2.30 -12.64
C ALA A 191 12.20 -1.43 -13.84
N VAL A 192 12.93 -0.36 -14.14
CA VAL A 192 12.69 0.49 -15.32
C VAL A 192 13.16 -0.23 -16.60
N PRO A 193 12.40 -0.20 -17.71
CA PRO A 193 12.86 -0.78 -18.98
C PRO A 193 14.17 -0.14 -19.47
N ALA A 194 15.08 -0.95 -20.03
CA ALA A 194 16.44 -0.52 -20.39
C ALA A 194 16.49 0.76 -21.24
N LYS A 195 15.56 0.91 -22.20
CA LYS A 195 15.43 2.09 -23.05
C LYS A 195 15.17 3.42 -22.31
N TYR A 196 14.74 3.37 -21.05
CA TYR A 196 14.43 4.56 -20.23
C TYR A 196 15.38 4.77 -19.05
N ARG A 197 16.35 3.88 -18.81
CA ARG A 197 17.25 3.97 -17.64
C ARG A 197 18.21 5.15 -17.69
N GLY A 198 18.41 5.77 -18.85
CA GLY A 198 19.41 6.82 -19.04
C GLY A 198 20.80 6.26 -18.77
N VAL A 199 21.41 5.60 -19.76
CA VAL A 199 22.83 5.27 -19.66
C VAL A 199 23.57 6.60 -19.47
N PRO A 200 24.50 6.74 -18.50
CA PRO A 200 25.49 7.79 -18.61
C PRO A 200 26.13 7.58 -19.97
N THR A 201 25.98 8.53 -20.89
CA THR A 201 26.87 8.58 -22.04
C THR A 201 28.26 8.54 -21.44
N THR A 202 28.95 7.40 -21.56
CA THR A 202 30.38 7.36 -21.34
C THR A 202 30.89 8.50 -22.21
N ARG A 203 31.41 9.52 -21.53
CA ARG A 203 31.94 10.73 -22.10
C ARG A 203 32.69 10.34 -23.35
N SER A 204 32.20 10.82 -24.50
CA SER A 204 32.93 10.80 -25.77
C SER A 204 34.36 11.27 -25.48
N SER A 205 35.27 10.32 -25.34
CA SER A 205 36.70 10.57 -25.48
C SER A 205 36.95 10.66 -26.98
N GLY A 206 36.53 11.79 -27.56
CA GLY A 206 37.07 12.22 -28.85
C GLY A 206 38.59 12.31 -28.74
N PRO A 207 39.34 11.94 -29.79
CA PRO A 207 40.78 11.78 -29.70
C PRO A 207 41.42 13.12 -29.37
N ALA A 208 42.18 13.16 -28.28
CA ALA A 208 43.10 14.25 -28.03
C ALA A 208 44.15 14.20 -29.15
N GLY A 209 44.00 15.11 -30.12
CA GLY A 209 45.01 15.33 -31.14
C GLY A 209 46.36 15.64 -30.50
N ARG A 210 47.39 15.00 -31.04
CA ARG A 210 48.76 15.53 -31.13
C ARG A 210 49.33 15.09 -32.47
#